data_AF-A0A954T4R8-F1
#
_entry.id   AF-A0A954T4R8-F1
#
_cell.length_a   1.000
_cell.length_b   1.000
_cell.length_c   1.000
_cell.angle_alpha   90.00
_cell.angle_beta   90.00
_cell.angle_gamma   90.00
#
_symmetry.space_group_name_H-M   'P 1'
#
loop_
_entity.id
_entity.type
_entity.pdbx_description
1 polymer ?
#
loop_
_entity_poly.entity_id
_entity_poly.type
_entity_poly.pdbx_seq_one_letter_code
_entity_poly.pdbx_strand_id
1 'polypeptide(L)'
;MFRFIGLISCCGLAAATLWLANLTRAEEDFSEANPFAEAPSASTAKPAAEPNPFAADSAMTPIASSEQTSASTDVSRRRVDDRMRQARLAARQGDLSEALRLATSAQHMARQFGVTFKPGEQTPDSLLSALRSPGSNGTTQVAESATSPMTGDADQREYANLLLQSARSHLEAGELEAARREALQAQEVNVAYGPNELQPKHILEAVARMQPASPKGPSDAFLAEWETSSTASETIQTAASVPASSTEQSDRTPKDAAQQLLKSARRAITQGDLDAARSYALEAQQLNASYELFEDTPEYVLAE
;
A
#
# COMPACT_ATOMS: atom_id res chain seq x y z
N MET A 1 -15.89 -45.75 28.19
CA MET A 1 -15.03 -45.58 26.99
C MET A 1 -15.67 -46.35 25.84
N PHE A 2 -15.73 -45.78 24.62
CA PHE A 2 -16.33 -46.33 23.37
C PHE A 2 -17.75 -45.87 22.95
N ARG A 3 -18.06 -44.57 22.94
CA ARG A 3 -19.21 -44.02 22.16
C ARG A 3 -18.96 -42.65 21.50
N PHE A 4 -17.72 -42.32 21.14
CA PHE A 4 -17.41 -41.05 20.45
C PHE A 4 -16.58 -41.19 19.17
N ILE A 5 -16.32 -42.42 18.69
CA ILE A 5 -15.47 -42.69 17.52
C ILE A 5 -16.30 -42.96 16.24
N GLY A 6 -17.62 -42.74 16.28
CA GLY A 6 -18.51 -42.98 15.13
C GLY A 6 -18.88 -41.75 14.28
N LEU A 7 -18.47 -40.54 14.67
CA LEU A 7 -19.00 -39.30 14.08
C LEU A 7 -17.96 -38.46 13.30
N ILE A 8 -16.77 -39.01 13.07
CA ILE A 8 -15.69 -38.33 12.31
C ILE A 8 -15.54 -38.90 10.89
N SER A 9 -16.17 -40.04 10.57
CA SER A 9 -16.09 -40.63 9.22
C SER A 9 -17.11 -40.06 8.21
N CYS A 10 -18.18 -39.40 8.67
CA CYS A 10 -19.25 -38.92 7.77
C CYS A 10 -19.05 -37.48 7.25
N CYS A 11 -18.12 -36.70 7.81
CA CYS A 11 -17.87 -35.32 7.34
C CYS A 11 -16.87 -35.23 6.17
N GLY A 12 -16.19 -36.33 5.82
CA GLY A 12 -15.21 -36.37 4.73
C GLY A 12 -15.79 -36.54 3.32
N LEU A 13 -17.04 -37.00 3.18
CA LEU A 13 -17.64 -37.32 1.88
C LEU A 13 -18.56 -36.23 1.30
N ALA A 14 -18.81 -35.14 2.03
CA ALA A 14 -19.65 -34.05 1.54
C ALA A 14 -18.87 -32.95 0.79
N ALA A 15 -17.55 -32.85 0.96
CA ALA A 15 -16.74 -31.80 0.32
C ALA A 15 -16.27 -32.17 -1.10
N ALA A 16 -16.20 -33.45 -1.45
CA ALA A 16 -15.76 -33.90 -2.78
C ALA A 16 -16.88 -33.91 -3.84
N THR A 17 -18.16 -33.99 -3.44
CA THR A 17 -19.29 -34.00 -4.37
C THR A 17 -19.67 -32.60 -4.87
N LEU A 18 -19.33 -31.54 -4.12
CA LEU A 18 -19.60 -30.15 -4.52
C LEU A 18 -18.58 -29.57 -5.51
N TRP A 19 -17.42 -30.20 -5.69
CA TRP A 19 -16.46 -29.81 -6.73
C TRP A 19 -16.69 -30.54 -8.06
N LEU A 20 -17.41 -31.68 -8.05
CA LEU A 20 -17.73 -32.42 -9.26
C LEU A 20 -19.06 -32.00 -9.91
N ALA A 21 -19.99 -31.40 -9.16
CA ALA A 21 -21.24 -30.86 -9.71
C ALA A 21 -21.11 -29.47 -10.36
N ASN A 22 -19.94 -28.82 -10.26
CA ASN A 22 -19.66 -27.54 -10.91
C ASN A 22 -18.93 -27.70 -12.26
N LEU A 23 -18.46 -28.92 -12.59
CA LEU A 23 -17.83 -29.22 -13.88
C LEU A 23 -18.78 -29.85 -14.92
N THR A 24 -20.04 -30.12 -14.58
CA THR A 24 -21.03 -30.74 -15.48
C THR A 24 -22.23 -29.83 -15.79
N ARG A 25 -22.00 -28.53 -15.92
CA ARG A 25 -22.96 -27.59 -16.51
C ARG A 25 -22.34 -26.85 -17.68
N ALA A 26 -21.75 -27.64 -18.57
CA ALA A 26 -21.50 -27.28 -19.95
C ALA A 26 -22.20 -28.36 -20.79
N GLU A 27 -22.87 -27.91 -21.85
CA GLU A 27 -23.76 -28.63 -22.77
C GLU A 27 -25.26 -28.59 -22.42
N GLU A 28 -26.04 -28.37 -23.49
CA GLU A 28 -27.48 -28.08 -23.59
C GLU A 28 -27.80 -26.60 -23.26
N ASP A 29 -27.86 -25.67 -24.22
CA ASP A 29 -28.73 -25.72 -25.39
C ASP A 29 -28.19 -24.75 -26.47
N PHE A 30 -27.70 -25.30 -27.58
CA PHE A 30 -27.53 -24.57 -28.84
C PHE A 30 -28.76 -24.89 -29.69
N SER A 31 -29.80 -24.07 -29.62
CA SER A 31 -30.68 -23.73 -30.75
C SER A 31 -31.75 -22.72 -30.35
N GLU A 32 -32.17 -21.92 -31.32
CA GLU A 32 -33.34 -21.03 -31.29
C GLU A 32 -33.27 -19.75 -30.44
N ALA A 33 -32.77 -18.68 -31.06
CA ALA A 33 -33.63 -17.56 -31.42
C ALA A 33 -32.82 -16.54 -32.24
N ASN A 34 -32.82 -16.72 -33.56
CA ASN A 34 -32.41 -15.67 -34.50
C ASN A 34 -33.67 -14.83 -34.76
N PRO A 35 -33.85 -13.63 -34.18
CA PRO A 35 -35.13 -12.91 -34.24
C PRO A 35 -35.43 -12.25 -35.61
N PHE A 36 -34.80 -12.72 -36.69
CA PHE A 36 -34.96 -12.14 -38.02
C PHE A 36 -35.20 -13.15 -39.14
N ALA A 37 -35.53 -14.40 -38.82
CA ALA A 37 -35.89 -15.40 -39.82
C ALA A 37 -37.27 -15.97 -39.50
N GLU A 38 -38.32 -15.35 -40.07
CA GLU A 38 -39.37 -16.05 -40.83
C GLU A 38 -40.40 -15.02 -41.36
N ALA A 39 -40.37 -14.73 -42.66
CA ALA A 39 -41.58 -14.43 -43.42
C ALA A 39 -41.40 -14.96 -44.86
N PRO A 40 -42.45 -15.54 -45.47
CA PRO A 40 -42.32 -16.69 -46.35
C PRO A 40 -42.09 -16.37 -47.83
N SER A 41 -41.41 -17.31 -48.48
CA SER A 41 -41.26 -17.47 -49.92
C SER A 41 -42.58 -17.37 -50.69
N ALA A 42 -42.61 -16.51 -51.70
CA ALA A 42 -43.46 -16.68 -52.88
C ALA A 42 -42.62 -16.43 -54.15
N SER A 43 -42.34 -17.53 -54.84
CA SER A 43 -41.78 -17.63 -56.18
C SER A 43 -42.54 -16.76 -57.19
N THR A 44 -41.82 -16.03 -58.06
CA THR A 44 -41.94 -16.10 -59.55
C THR A 44 -40.90 -15.16 -60.21
N ALA A 45 -40.27 -15.66 -61.28
CA ALA A 45 -39.58 -14.96 -62.39
C ALA A 45 -38.03 -14.96 -62.43
N LYS A 46 -37.55 -15.58 -63.52
CA LYS A 46 -36.18 -15.75 -64.08
C LYS A 46 -35.85 -14.54 -65.00
N PRO A 47 -34.69 -14.46 -65.71
CA PRO A 47 -33.29 -14.17 -65.32
C PRO A 47 -32.70 -12.89 -65.98
N ALA A 48 -31.59 -12.36 -65.45
CA ALA A 48 -30.53 -11.64 -66.19
C ALA A 48 -29.32 -11.53 -65.24
N ALA A 49 -28.26 -12.32 -65.37
CA ALA A 49 -27.16 -12.16 -66.33
C ALA A 49 -26.53 -10.75 -66.32
N GLU A 50 -25.73 -10.46 -65.29
CA GLU A 50 -24.57 -9.56 -65.42
C GLU A 50 -23.35 -10.15 -64.67
N PRO A 51 -22.15 -10.08 -65.26
CA PRO A 51 -20.96 -10.81 -64.81
C PRO A 51 -20.26 -10.12 -63.65
N ASN A 52 -19.76 -10.92 -62.70
CA ASN A 52 -18.77 -10.49 -61.69
C ASN A 52 -17.55 -9.86 -62.39
N PRO A 53 -17.27 -8.55 -62.21
CA PRO A 53 -16.16 -7.90 -62.90
C PRO A 53 -14.86 -7.87 -62.08
N PHE A 54 -14.76 -8.63 -60.98
CA PHE A 54 -13.58 -8.55 -60.09
C PHE A 54 -12.84 -9.88 -59.90
N ALA A 55 -12.87 -10.75 -60.91
CA ALA A 55 -11.81 -11.75 -61.09
C ALA A 55 -10.62 -11.10 -61.82
N ALA A 56 -9.94 -10.17 -61.15
CA ALA A 56 -8.62 -9.71 -61.53
C ALA A 56 -7.94 -9.11 -60.30
N ASP A 57 -7.05 -9.91 -59.69
CA ASP A 57 -5.65 -9.58 -59.47
C ASP A 57 -5.17 -10.16 -58.14
N SER A 58 -4.24 -11.10 -58.25
CA SER A 58 -3.51 -11.63 -57.11
C SER A 58 -2.48 -10.59 -56.68
N ALA A 59 -2.92 -9.63 -55.88
CA ALA A 59 -2.05 -8.85 -55.02
C ALA A 59 -2.52 -9.06 -53.58
N MET A 60 -1.97 -10.09 -52.93
CA MET A 60 -1.99 -10.22 -51.48
C MET A 60 -1.17 -9.06 -50.89
N THR A 61 -1.77 -7.87 -50.81
CA THR A 61 -1.29 -6.82 -49.92
C THR A 61 -1.74 -7.19 -48.50
N PRO A 62 -0.85 -7.31 -47.51
CA PRO A 62 -1.26 -7.48 -46.12
C PRO A 62 -1.85 -6.14 -45.64
N ILE A 63 -3.15 -5.94 -45.90
CA ILE A 63 -3.86 -4.75 -45.43
C ILE A 63 -4.21 -4.97 -43.96
N ALA A 64 -3.50 -4.21 -43.12
CA ALA A 64 -3.96 -3.62 -41.87
C ALA A 64 -4.49 -4.56 -40.77
N SER A 65 -3.58 -5.25 -40.08
CA SER A 65 -3.84 -5.69 -38.69
C SER A 65 -3.96 -4.52 -37.70
N SER A 66 -3.79 -3.26 -38.12
CA SER A 66 -3.83 -2.07 -37.27
C SER A 66 -5.24 -1.46 -37.07
N GLU A 67 -6.21 -1.72 -37.95
CA GLU A 67 -7.60 -1.22 -37.78
C GLU A 67 -8.44 -2.09 -36.83
N GLN A 68 -8.10 -3.37 -36.69
CA GLN A 68 -8.78 -4.27 -35.76
C GLN A 68 -8.40 -3.97 -34.29
N THR A 69 -7.17 -3.51 -34.06
CA THR A 69 -6.68 -3.18 -32.72
C THR A 69 -7.31 -1.89 -32.19
N SER A 70 -7.47 -0.85 -33.02
CA SER A 70 -8.15 0.39 -32.61
C SER A 70 -9.63 0.15 -32.30
N ALA A 71 -10.36 -0.55 -33.18
CA ALA A 71 -11.77 -0.86 -32.98
C ALA A 71 -12.03 -1.72 -31.71
N SER A 72 -11.14 -2.66 -31.40
CA SER A 72 -11.25 -3.48 -30.17
C SER A 72 -10.90 -2.69 -28.91
N THR A 73 -9.95 -1.75 -28.98
CA THR A 73 -9.67 -0.80 -27.88
C THR A 73 -10.86 0.14 -27.64
N ASP A 74 -11.51 0.65 -28.70
CA ASP A 74 -12.70 1.50 -28.58
C ASP A 74 -13.88 0.77 -27.90
N VAL A 75 -14.11 -0.49 -28.26
CA VAL A 75 -15.14 -1.32 -27.60
C VAL A 75 -14.78 -1.60 -26.14
N SER A 76 -13.51 -1.87 -25.85
CA SER A 76 -13.01 -2.10 -24.49
C SER A 76 -13.19 -0.87 -23.60
N ARG A 77 -12.90 0.32 -24.14
CA ARG A 77 -13.13 1.60 -23.46
C ARG A 77 -14.59 1.79 -23.08
N ARG A 78 -15.52 1.58 -24.02
CA ARG A 78 -16.98 1.68 -23.74
C ARG A 78 -17.43 0.76 -22.60
N ARG A 79 -16.94 -0.49 -22.57
CA ARG A 79 -17.27 -1.44 -21.51
C ARG A 79 -16.77 -0.98 -20.14
N VAL A 80 -15.57 -0.42 -20.08
CA VAL A 80 -15.01 0.15 -18.85
C VAL A 80 -15.86 1.35 -18.38
N ASP A 81 -16.23 2.24 -19.30
CA ASP A 81 -17.06 3.41 -19.00
C ASP A 81 -18.45 3.03 -18.46
N ASP A 82 -19.10 2.03 -19.08
CA ASP A 82 -20.38 1.52 -18.63
C ASP A 82 -20.28 0.91 -17.22
N ARG A 83 -19.20 0.17 -16.92
CA ARG A 83 -18.93 -0.39 -15.60
C ARG A 83 -18.74 0.70 -14.54
N MET A 84 -18.00 1.77 -14.86
CA MET A 84 -17.82 2.93 -13.99
C MET A 84 -19.12 3.70 -13.76
N ARG A 85 -19.99 3.76 -14.78
CA ARG A 85 -21.32 4.37 -14.67
C ARG A 85 -22.21 3.57 -13.71
N GLN A 86 -22.20 2.24 -13.83
CA GLN A 86 -22.91 1.34 -12.91
C GLN A 86 -22.40 1.50 -11.47
N ALA A 87 -21.08 1.55 -11.26
CA ALA A 87 -20.49 1.74 -9.93
C ALA A 87 -21.00 3.02 -9.24
N ARG A 88 -21.06 4.13 -9.98
CA ARG A 88 -21.61 5.41 -9.48
C ARG A 88 -23.10 5.35 -9.19
N LEU A 89 -23.86 4.59 -9.99
CA LEU A 89 -25.28 4.37 -9.74
C LEU A 89 -25.49 3.57 -8.45
N ALA A 90 -24.73 2.50 -8.23
CA ALA A 90 -24.78 1.70 -7.00
C ALA A 90 -24.39 2.55 -5.77
N ALA A 91 -23.33 3.36 -5.89
CA ALA A 91 -22.89 4.25 -4.82
C ALA A 91 -23.98 5.26 -4.41
N ARG A 92 -24.67 5.84 -5.40
CA ARG A 92 -25.79 6.77 -5.16
C ARG A 92 -27.01 6.10 -4.53
N GLN A 93 -27.17 4.79 -4.75
CA GLN A 93 -28.21 3.99 -4.11
C GLN A 93 -27.85 3.57 -2.68
N GLY A 94 -26.62 3.85 -2.23
CA GLY A 94 -26.10 3.44 -0.92
C GLY A 94 -25.42 2.07 -0.93
N ASP A 95 -25.41 1.38 -2.07
CA ASP A 95 -24.81 0.06 -2.23
C ASP A 95 -23.29 0.19 -2.48
N LEU A 96 -22.57 0.58 -1.43
CA LEU A 96 -21.12 0.81 -1.49
C LEU A 96 -20.34 -0.46 -1.88
N SER A 97 -20.77 -1.63 -1.42
CA SER A 97 -20.15 -2.92 -1.73
C SER A 97 -20.21 -3.26 -3.22
N GLU A 98 -21.39 -3.13 -3.84
CA GLU A 98 -21.54 -3.30 -5.30
C GLU A 98 -20.79 -2.21 -6.06
N ALA A 99 -20.83 -0.95 -5.59
CA ALA A 99 -20.07 0.12 -6.21
C ALA A 99 -18.57 -0.17 -6.26
N LEU A 100 -17.98 -0.63 -5.15
CA LEU A 100 -16.57 -1.03 -5.08
C LEU A 100 -16.27 -2.19 -6.04
N ARG A 101 -17.11 -3.23 -6.04
CA ARG A 101 -16.92 -4.39 -6.93
C ARG A 101 -16.94 -3.98 -8.41
N LEU A 102 -17.88 -3.11 -8.80
CA LEU A 102 -18.01 -2.59 -10.15
C LEU A 102 -16.80 -1.72 -10.54
N ALA A 103 -16.34 -0.85 -9.63
CA ALA A 103 -15.18 0.01 -9.85
C ALA A 103 -13.86 -0.79 -9.97
N THR A 104 -13.64 -1.79 -9.10
CA THR A 104 -12.47 -2.69 -9.19
C THR A 104 -12.49 -3.48 -10.49
N SER A 105 -13.66 -3.97 -10.91
CA SER A 105 -13.83 -4.64 -12.20
C SER A 105 -13.48 -3.72 -13.38
N ALA A 106 -13.88 -2.45 -13.32
CA ALA A 106 -13.52 -1.46 -14.34
C ALA A 106 -12.00 -1.22 -14.40
N GLN A 107 -11.34 -1.14 -13.25
CA GLN A 107 -9.89 -0.97 -13.15
C GLN A 107 -9.13 -2.17 -13.76
N HIS A 108 -9.55 -3.39 -13.45
CA HIS A 108 -8.95 -4.60 -14.02
C HIS A 108 -9.10 -4.64 -15.55
N MET A 109 -10.28 -4.33 -16.08
CA MET A 109 -10.51 -4.28 -17.52
C MET A 109 -9.67 -3.19 -18.19
N ALA A 110 -9.58 -1.99 -17.60
CA ALA A 110 -8.77 -0.91 -18.14
C ALA A 110 -7.30 -1.31 -18.28
N ARG A 111 -6.74 -1.99 -17.27
CA ARG A 111 -5.36 -2.51 -17.32
C ARG A 111 -5.20 -3.63 -18.33
N GLN A 112 -6.13 -4.58 -18.34
CA GLN A 112 -6.09 -5.74 -19.24
C GLN A 112 -6.14 -5.35 -20.71
N PHE A 113 -6.96 -4.36 -21.07
CA PHE A 113 -7.12 -3.89 -22.44
C PHE A 113 -6.27 -2.65 -22.77
N GLY A 114 -5.44 -2.18 -21.84
CA GLY A 114 -4.57 -1.01 -22.03
C GLY A 114 -5.33 0.29 -22.36
N VAL A 115 -6.50 0.51 -21.75
CA VAL A 115 -7.33 1.69 -22.03
C VAL A 115 -6.66 2.94 -21.48
N THR A 116 -6.40 3.92 -22.35
CA THR A 116 -5.80 5.21 -21.99
C THR A 116 -6.86 6.27 -21.73
N PHE A 117 -6.74 6.97 -20.61
CA PHE A 117 -7.65 8.05 -20.20
C PHE A 117 -7.03 9.41 -20.44
N LYS A 118 -7.86 10.43 -20.72
CA LYS A 118 -7.39 11.80 -20.87
C LYS A 118 -7.18 12.45 -19.49
N PRO A 119 -6.28 13.44 -19.37
CA PRO A 119 -6.16 14.24 -18.15
C PRO A 119 -7.49 14.91 -17.79
N GLY A 120 -7.91 14.80 -16.52
CA GLY A 120 -9.19 15.33 -16.03
C GLY A 120 -10.42 14.47 -16.32
N GLU A 121 -10.26 13.34 -17.02
CA GLU A 121 -11.31 12.33 -17.18
C GLU A 121 -11.39 11.45 -15.92
N GLN A 122 -12.60 11.01 -15.56
CA GLN A 122 -12.77 10.14 -14.39
C GLN A 122 -12.18 8.76 -14.67
N THR A 123 -11.15 8.38 -13.91
CA THR A 123 -10.51 7.07 -14.01
C THR A 123 -11.13 6.10 -13.00
N PRO A 124 -11.04 4.77 -13.24
CA PRO A 124 -11.47 3.77 -12.27
C PRO A 124 -10.79 3.92 -10.91
N ASP A 125 -9.54 4.37 -10.91
CA ASP A 125 -8.73 4.57 -9.70
C ASP A 125 -9.20 5.77 -8.86
N SER A 126 -9.48 6.90 -9.53
CA SER A 126 -10.11 8.07 -8.90
C SER A 126 -11.47 7.72 -8.29
N LEU A 127 -12.26 6.90 -9.01
CA LEU A 127 -13.56 6.44 -8.51
C LEU A 127 -13.42 5.52 -7.28
N LEU A 128 -12.47 4.59 -7.26
CA LEU A 128 -12.20 3.73 -6.11
C LEU A 128 -11.80 4.53 -4.87
N SER A 129 -10.95 5.55 -5.05
CA SER A 129 -10.55 6.45 -3.98
C SER A 129 -11.75 7.24 -3.42
N ALA A 130 -12.61 7.76 -4.30
CA ALA A 130 -13.84 8.45 -3.91
C ALA A 130 -14.84 7.53 -3.18
N LEU A 131 -14.94 6.27 -3.57
CA LEU A 131 -15.81 5.29 -2.91
C LEU A 131 -15.28 4.85 -1.53
N ARG A 132 -13.96 4.89 -1.32
CA ARG A 132 -13.35 4.58 -0.02
C ARG A 132 -13.55 5.71 1.00
N SER A 133 -13.68 6.95 0.52
CA SER A 133 -13.97 8.13 1.33
C SER A 133 -15.23 8.85 0.85
N PRO A 134 -16.44 8.27 1.01
CA PRO A 134 -17.68 8.81 0.46
C PRO A 134 -18.14 10.14 1.07
N GLY A 135 -17.40 10.73 2.02
CA GLY A 135 -17.73 11.97 2.72
C GLY A 135 -16.95 13.22 2.29
N SER A 136 -16.01 13.14 1.33
CA SER A 136 -15.19 14.29 0.91
C SER A 136 -15.65 14.96 -0.39
N ASN A 137 -16.73 14.50 -1.02
CA ASN A 137 -17.20 15.05 -2.28
C ASN A 137 -18.33 16.07 -2.06
N GLY A 138 -18.01 17.37 -2.02
CA GLY A 138 -19.05 18.38 -2.23
C GLY A 138 -18.92 19.77 -1.63
N THR A 139 -17.73 20.29 -1.29
CA THR A 139 -17.60 21.74 -1.03
C THR A 139 -16.62 22.38 -1.99
N THR A 140 -17.18 23.01 -3.02
CA THR A 140 -16.70 24.21 -3.69
C THR A 140 -15.56 24.93 -2.95
N GLN A 141 -14.32 24.71 -3.38
CA GLN A 141 -13.25 25.68 -3.16
C GLN A 141 -13.39 26.76 -4.21
N VAL A 142 -14.19 27.78 -3.88
CA VAL A 142 -14.09 29.12 -4.46
C VAL A 142 -13.86 30.04 -3.27
N ALA A 143 -12.60 30.14 -2.87
CA ALA A 143 -12.04 31.26 -2.12
C ALA A 143 -10.52 31.20 -2.30
N GLU A 144 -10.01 32.16 -3.07
CA GLU A 144 -8.60 32.46 -3.21
C GLU A 144 -7.91 32.52 -1.85
N SER A 145 -6.93 31.64 -1.65
CA SER A 145 -5.69 32.02 -0.96
C SER A 145 -4.57 31.75 -1.96
N ALA A 146 -4.25 32.81 -2.69
CA ALA A 146 -3.06 32.95 -3.48
C ALA A 146 -1.83 32.77 -2.60
N THR A 147 -1.18 31.62 -2.72
CA THR A 147 0.28 31.48 -2.83
C THR A 147 0.56 30.02 -3.20
N SER A 148 0.86 29.77 -4.46
CA SER A 148 1.58 28.55 -4.85
C SER A 148 2.87 28.44 -4.03
N PRO A 149 3.29 27.20 -3.74
CA PRO A 149 4.35 26.66 -4.57
C PRO A 149 3.94 25.34 -5.26
N MET A 150 4.25 25.30 -6.56
CA MET A 150 4.76 24.19 -7.36
C MET A 150 4.15 22.77 -7.26
N THR A 151 3.90 22.20 -8.44
CA THR A 151 3.62 20.81 -8.84
C THR A 151 4.52 19.71 -8.22
N GLY A 152 5.47 20.02 -7.34
CA GLY A 152 6.38 19.05 -6.72
C GLY A 152 5.79 18.23 -5.59
N ASP A 153 4.85 18.78 -4.80
CA ASP A 153 4.33 18.09 -3.60
C ASP A 153 3.49 16.85 -3.94
N ALA A 154 2.78 16.87 -5.07
CA ALA A 154 1.99 15.73 -5.55
C ALA A 154 2.89 14.58 -6.01
N ASP A 155 3.94 14.89 -6.77
CA ASP A 155 4.92 13.92 -7.26
C ASP A 155 5.76 13.35 -6.09
N GLN A 156 6.14 14.19 -5.13
CA GLN A 156 6.80 13.78 -3.88
C GLN A 156 5.93 12.82 -3.07
N ARG A 157 4.62 13.09 -2.97
CA ARG A 157 3.66 12.19 -2.34
C ARG A 157 3.63 10.82 -3.02
N GLU A 158 3.58 10.80 -4.35
CA GLU A 158 3.54 9.56 -5.11
C GLU A 158 4.83 8.76 -4.92
N TYR A 159 5.98 9.43 -4.98
CA TYR A 159 7.29 8.82 -4.73
C TYR A 159 7.41 8.25 -3.29
N ALA A 160 6.97 9.01 -2.28
CA ALA A 160 6.96 8.56 -0.90
C ALA A 160 6.05 7.33 -0.69
N ASN A 161 4.87 7.33 -1.32
CA ASN A 161 3.95 6.18 -1.27
C ASN A 161 4.57 4.93 -1.92
N LEU A 162 5.30 5.10 -3.02
CA LEU A 162 5.99 4.00 -3.69
C LEU A 162 7.06 3.38 -2.78
N LEU A 163 7.88 4.21 -2.12
CA LEU A 163 8.88 3.76 -1.14
C LEU A 163 8.25 3.00 0.05
N LEU A 164 7.11 3.47 0.55
CA LEU A 164 6.42 2.79 1.65
C LEU A 164 5.83 1.44 1.23
N GLN A 165 5.39 1.35 -0.03
CA GLN A 165 4.85 0.11 -0.58
C GLN A 165 5.95 -0.93 -0.84
N SER A 166 7.11 -0.52 -1.35
CA SER A 166 8.28 -1.39 -1.46
C SER A 166 8.77 -1.84 -0.08
N ALA A 167 8.79 -0.94 0.91
CA ALA A 167 9.25 -1.27 2.26
C ALA A 167 8.35 -2.32 2.92
N ARG A 168 7.04 -2.23 2.69
CA ARG A 168 6.08 -3.26 3.12
C ARG A 168 6.34 -4.60 2.44
N SER A 169 6.63 -4.61 1.14
CA SER A 169 6.96 -5.87 0.45
C SER A 169 8.25 -6.50 0.99
N HIS A 170 9.25 -5.69 1.35
CA HIS A 170 10.48 -6.16 2.00
C HIS A 170 10.21 -6.70 3.42
N LEU A 171 9.30 -6.09 4.18
CA LEU A 171 8.84 -6.65 5.45
C LEU A 171 8.20 -8.03 5.29
N GLU A 172 7.33 -8.18 4.29
CA GLU A 172 6.66 -9.45 3.98
C GLU A 172 7.66 -10.53 3.53
N ALA A 173 8.75 -10.12 2.87
CA ALA A 173 9.88 -10.97 2.51
C ALA A 173 10.85 -11.28 3.68
N GLY A 174 10.71 -10.60 4.82
CA GLY A 174 11.63 -10.71 5.96
C GLY A 174 12.95 -9.92 5.80
N GLU A 175 13.05 -9.07 4.79
CA GLU A 175 14.21 -8.24 4.47
C GLU A 175 14.17 -6.93 5.27
N LEU A 176 14.41 -7.04 6.58
CA LEU A 176 14.23 -5.96 7.55
C LEU A 176 15.08 -4.72 7.27
N GLU A 177 16.33 -4.90 6.82
CA GLU A 177 17.24 -3.78 6.53
C GLU A 177 16.82 -3.01 5.27
N ALA A 178 16.33 -3.70 4.24
CA ALA A 178 15.81 -3.05 3.03
C ALA A 178 14.54 -2.25 3.35
N ALA A 179 13.61 -2.86 4.11
CA ALA A 179 12.41 -2.18 4.58
C ALA A 179 12.71 -0.93 5.41
N ARG A 180 13.69 -1.02 6.33
CA ARG A 180 14.10 0.12 7.16
C ARG A 180 14.63 1.27 6.32
N ARG A 181 15.52 0.98 5.37
CA ARG A 181 16.13 2.00 4.51
C ARG A 181 15.08 2.76 3.69
N GLU A 182 14.15 2.04 3.08
CA GLU A 182 13.09 2.66 2.26
C GLU A 182 12.10 3.46 3.11
N ALA A 183 11.80 3.01 4.33
CA ALA A 183 11.00 3.80 5.27
C ALA A 183 11.69 5.11 5.66
N LEU A 184 13.02 5.08 5.89
CA LEU A 184 13.79 6.30 6.17
C LEU A 184 13.81 7.24 4.95
N GLN A 185 13.98 6.71 3.75
CA GLN A 185 13.89 7.51 2.53
C GLN A 185 12.51 8.17 2.39
N ALA A 186 11.42 7.44 2.66
CA ALA A 186 10.08 8.02 2.63
C ALA A 186 9.85 9.09 3.72
N GLN A 187 10.58 9.00 4.84
CA GLN A 187 10.56 10.03 5.88
C GLN A 187 11.27 11.31 5.43
N GLU A 188 12.36 11.20 4.67
CA GLU A 188 13.10 12.34 4.12
C GLU A 188 12.30 13.15 3.10
N VAL A 189 11.36 12.51 2.40
CA VAL A 189 10.48 13.19 1.42
C VAL A 189 9.54 14.20 2.09
N ASN A 190 9.48 14.26 3.44
CA ASN A 190 8.79 15.27 4.25
C ASN A 190 7.35 15.61 3.81
N VAL A 191 6.62 14.57 3.44
CA VAL A 191 5.23 14.66 2.99
C VAL A 191 4.28 14.57 4.18
N ALA A 192 3.19 15.35 4.14
CA ALA A 192 2.10 15.22 5.10
C ALA A 192 1.26 13.96 4.79
N TYR A 193 1.27 13.01 5.72
CA TYR A 193 0.50 11.76 5.66
C TYR A 193 -0.82 11.86 6.43
N GLY A 194 -1.88 11.25 5.89
CA GLY A 194 -3.17 11.10 6.55
C GLY A 194 -3.17 10.04 7.67
N PRO A 195 -4.17 10.05 8.57
CA PRO A 195 -4.27 9.12 9.71
C PRO A 195 -4.54 7.66 9.31
N ASN A 196 -5.09 7.43 8.12
CA ASN A 196 -5.42 6.09 7.59
C ASN A 196 -4.48 5.68 6.45
N GLU A 197 -3.39 6.43 6.24
CA GLU A 197 -2.41 6.18 5.20
C GLU A 197 -1.23 5.37 5.77
N LEU A 198 -0.51 4.70 4.86
CA LEU A 198 0.73 4.03 5.24
C LEU A 198 1.77 5.11 5.59
N GLN A 199 2.42 4.97 6.74
CA GLN A 199 3.37 5.96 7.24
C GLN A 199 4.73 5.31 7.49
N PRO A 200 5.84 6.06 7.29
CA PRO A 200 7.19 5.57 7.58
C PRO A 200 7.33 4.97 8.98
N LYS A 201 6.75 5.63 9.97
CA LYS A 201 6.79 5.19 11.37
C LYS A 201 6.20 3.80 11.57
N HIS A 202 5.08 3.47 10.93
CA HIS A 202 4.45 2.15 11.06
C HIS A 202 5.36 1.04 10.51
N ILE A 203 6.10 1.33 9.43
CA ILE A 203 7.06 0.38 8.85
C ILE A 203 8.24 0.20 9.81
N LEU A 204 8.82 1.28 10.34
CA LEU A 204 9.94 1.22 11.29
C LEU A 204 9.56 0.46 12.57
N GLU A 205 8.34 0.65 13.08
CA GLU A 205 7.81 -0.11 14.22
C GLU A 205 7.64 -1.60 13.89
N ALA A 206 7.16 -1.94 12.70
CA ALA A 206 7.05 -3.32 12.24
C ALA A 206 8.43 -3.98 12.09
N VAL A 207 9.41 -3.27 11.53
CA VAL A 207 10.82 -3.70 11.48
C VAL A 207 11.32 -3.98 12.89
N ALA A 208 11.13 -3.05 13.84
CA ALA A 208 11.59 -3.22 15.21
C ALA A 208 10.97 -4.42 15.93
N ARG A 209 9.71 -4.75 15.63
CA ARG A 209 9.03 -5.95 16.17
C ARG A 209 9.56 -7.25 15.58
N MET A 210 9.93 -7.24 14.30
CA MET A 210 10.45 -8.42 13.59
C MET A 210 11.95 -8.61 13.77
N GLN A 211 12.68 -7.55 14.10
CA GLN A 211 14.11 -7.64 14.34
C GLN A 211 14.34 -8.44 15.62
N PRO A 212 14.95 -9.64 15.54
CA PRO A 212 15.22 -10.42 16.73
C PRO A 212 16.13 -9.60 17.64
N ALA A 213 15.81 -9.56 18.94
CA ALA A 213 16.79 -9.18 19.93
C ALA A 213 18.05 -10.01 19.66
N SER A 214 19.18 -9.32 19.48
CA SER A 214 20.43 -9.92 19.03
C SER A 214 20.69 -11.26 19.77
N PRO A 215 21.15 -12.32 19.09
CA PRO A 215 21.36 -13.64 19.72
C PRO A 215 22.48 -13.61 20.76
N LYS A 216 23.35 -12.60 20.70
CA LYS A 216 24.03 -12.11 21.90
C LYS A 216 23.00 -11.26 22.62
N GLY A 217 22.38 -11.82 23.66
CA GLY A 217 21.57 -11.06 24.60
C GLY A 217 22.32 -9.83 25.13
N PRO A 218 21.75 -9.07 26.08
CA PRO A 218 22.52 -8.02 26.76
C PRO A 218 23.90 -8.58 27.10
N SER A 219 24.94 -7.93 26.58
CA SER A 219 26.32 -8.38 26.77
C SER A 219 26.57 -8.60 28.27
N ASP A 220 27.48 -9.51 28.65
CA ASP A 220 27.82 -9.71 30.07
C ASP A 220 28.18 -8.38 30.77
N ALA A 221 28.63 -7.36 30.03
CA ALA A 221 28.80 -6.00 30.53
C ALA A 221 27.48 -5.27 30.86
N PHE A 222 26.44 -5.42 30.04
CA PHE A 222 25.09 -4.90 30.33
C PHE A 222 24.41 -5.72 31.44
N LEU A 223 24.66 -7.04 31.48
CA LEU A 223 24.18 -7.90 32.57
C LEU A 223 24.90 -7.63 33.91
N ALA A 224 26.19 -7.28 33.87
CA ALA A 224 26.91 -6.85 35.06
C ALA A 224 26.42 -5.49 35.57
N GLU A 225 26.13 -4.54 34.67
CA GLU A 225 25.67 -3.19 35.05
C GLU A 225 24.29 -3.19 35.72
N TRP A 226 23.34 -4.03 35.26
CA TRP A 226 22.03 -4.14 35.93
C TRP A 226 22.11 -4.96 37.22
N GLU A 227 23.00 -5.96 37.34
CA GLU A 227 23.21 -6.68 38.60
C GLU A 227 23.90 -5.80 39.65
N THR A 228 24.87 -4.95 39.26
CA THR A 228 25.45 -3.96 40.18
C THR A 228 24.46 -2.88 40.59
N SER A 229 23.49 -2.54 39.72
CA SER A 229 22.41 -1.60 40.02
C SER A 229 21.30 -2.22 40.89
N SER A 230 21.06 -3.54 40.78
CA SER A 230 20.08 -4.25 41.63
C SER A 230 20.63 -4.64 43.00
N THR A 231 21.94 -4.90 43.13
CA THR A 231 22.57 -5.26 44.43
C THR A 231 22.77 -4.04 45.33
N ALA A 232 22.68 -2.81 44.80
CA ALA A 232 22.73 -1.57 45.57
C ALA A 232 21.41 -1.25 46.33
N SER A 233 20.36 -2.06 46.14
CA SER A 233 19.04 -1.84 46.76
C SER A 233 18.57 -3.03 47.62
N GLU A 234 19.47 -3.67 48.36
CA GLU A 234 19.11 -4.68 49.39
C GLU A 234 19.60 -4.27 50.78
N THR A 235 19.30 -3.03 51.18
CA THR A 235 19.24 -2.63 52.60
C THR A 235 18.32 -1.42 52.69
N ILE A 236 16.99 -1.60 52.63
CA ILE A 236 15.96 -0.92 53.45
C ILE A 236 14.65 -1.73 53.34
N GLN A 237 14.39 -2.49 54.41
CA GLN A 237 13.12 -2.75 55.11
C GLN A 237 11.76 -2.62 54.40
N THR A 238 11.00 -3.73 54.44
CA THR A 238 9.66 -3.86 55.03
C THR A 238 8.94 -2.57 55.45
N ALA A 239 7.94 -2.11 54.68
CA ALA A 239 6.64 -1.62 55.15
C ALA A 239 5.73 -1.17 53.98
N ALA A 240 4.60 -1.87 53.83
CA ALA A 240 3.27 -1.42 53.41
C ALA A 240 3.03 -0.47 52.19
N SER A 241 2.18 -1.01 51.28
CA SER A 241 1.17 -0.36 50.42
C SER A 241 1.51 0.21 49.01
N VAL A 242 1.18 -0.59 47.97
CA VAL A 242 0.39 -0.34 46.71
C VAL A 242 0.42 1.06 46.02
N PRO A 243 0.21 1.18 44.66
CA PRO A 243 0.88 0.60 43.49
C PRO A 243 1.32 1.66 42.41
N ALA A 244 2.06 1.18 41.40
CA ALA A 244 2.13 1.67 40.01
C ALA A 244 2.65 3.11 39.72
N SER A 245 3.97 3.23 39.53
CA SER A 245 4.58 4.34 38.79
C SER A 245 4.47 4.14 37.29
N SER A 246 3.70 5.02 36.64
CA SER A 246 3.77 5.30 35.20
C SER A 246 3.64 6.80 35.02
N THR A 247 4.71 7.53 35.40
CA THR A 247 4.89 8.97 35.13
C THR A 247 6.36 9.33 35.38
N GLU A 248 7.25 8.95 34.46
CA GLU A 248 8.63 9.50 34.36
C GLU A 248 8.88 10.00 32.93
N GLN A 249 7.94 10.77 32.40
CA GLN A 249 8.12 11.46 31.12
C GLN A 249 7.58 12.87 31.23
N SER A 250 8.06 13.64 32.20
CA SER A 250 7.71 15.06 32.32
C SER A 250 8.78 15.95 32.95
N ASP A 251 10.04 15.52 33.07
CA ASP A 251 11.14 16.41 33.53
C ASP A 251 12.49 15.98 32.92
N ARG A 252 12.63 15.92 31.59
CA ARG A 252 13.97 15.88 30.98
C ARG A 252 14.48 17.31 30.90
N THR A 253 15.50 17.64 31.69
CA THR A 253 16.14 18.95 31.57
C THR A 253 16.82 19.06 30.19
N PRO A 254 17.01 20.26 29.63
CA PRO A 254 17.74 20.44 28.38
C PRO A 254 19.16 19.84 28.46
N LYS A 255 19.75 19.81 29.67
CA LYS A 255 21.03 19.16 29.95
C LYS A 255 20.95 17.64 29.73
N ASP A 256 19.93 16.96 30.27
CA ASP A 256 19.78 15.51 30.10
C ASP A 256 19.59 15.12 28.63
N ALA A 257 18.82 15.92 27.89
CA ALA A 257 18.63 15.72 26.45
C ALA A 257 19.94 15.90 25.67
N ALA A 258 20.70 16.94 25.98
CA ALA A 258 21.98 17.19 25.33
C ALA A 258 23.02 16.10 25.64
N GLN A 259 23.06 15.61 26.88
CA GLN A 259 23.94 14.50 27.28
C GLN A 259 23.57 13.18 26.57
N GLN A 260 22.27 12.91 26.35
CA GLN A 260 21.83 11.74 25.59
C GLN A 260 22.32 11.81 24.14
N LEU A 261 22.26 12.98 23.51
CA LEU A 261 22.75 13.21 22.15
C LEU A 261 24.27 13.05 22.04
N LEU A 262 25.03 13.52 23.03
CA LEU A 262 26.48 13.32 23.04
C LEU A 262 26.88 11.85 23.22
N LYS A 263 26.12 11.10 24.04
CA LYS A 263 26.29 9.64 24.17
C LYS A 263 25.99 8.91 22.86
N SER A 264 24.94 9.29 22.14
CA SER A 264 24.66 8.71 20.81
C SER A 264 25.74 9.08 19.79
N ALA A 265 26.25 10.31 19.84
CA ALA A 265 27.33 10.75 18.98
C ALA A 265 28.61 9.93 19.21
N ARG A 266 28.99 9.69 20.47
CA ARG A 266 30.16 8.85 20.78
C ARG A 266 30.00 7.42 20.28
N ARG A 267 28.79 6.87 20.37
CA ARG A 267 28.48 5.55 19.82
C ARG A 267 28.58 5.53 18.29
N ALA A 268 28.16 6.60 17.62
CA ALA A 268 28.30 6.72 16.17
C ALA A 268 29.79 6.77 15.76
N ILE A 269 30.63 7.51 16.49
CA ILE A 269 32.09 7.53 16.28
C ILE A 269 32.70 6.13 16.44
N THR A 270 32.34 5.39 17.50
CA THR A 270 32.88 4.03 17.69
C THR A 270 32.41 3.04 16.63
N GLN A 271 31.30 3.34 15.96
CA GLN A 271 30.79 2.58 14.82
C GLN A 271 31.40 3.02 13.48
N GLY A 272 32.19 4.10 13.45
CA GLY A 272 32.77 4.68 12.24
C GLY A 272 31.81 5.58 11.46
N ASP A 273 30.63 5.87 12.02
CA ASP A 273 29.63 6.75 11.42
C ASP A 273 29.84 8.19 11.90
N LEU A 274 30.78 8.87 11.27
CA LEU A 274 31.16 10.24 11.61
C LEU A 274 30.09 11.27 11.23
N ASP A 275 29.27 10.97 10.20
CA ASP A 275 28.22 11.87 9.75
C ASP A 275 27.07 11.90 10.78
N ALA A 276 26.64 10.75 11.28
CA ALA A 276 25.67 10.67 12.37
C ALA A 276 26.21 11.26 13.68
N ALA A 277 27.50 11.06 13.96
CA ALA A 277 28.14 11.68 15.13
C ALA A 277 28.05 13.21 15.10
N ARG A 278 28.35 13.82 13.94
CA ARG A 278 28.26 15.26 13.75
C ARG A 278 26.83 15.78 13.90
N SER A 279 25.84 15.09 13.34
CA SER A 279 24.44 15.53 13.48
C SER A 279 23.99 15.54 14.94
N TYR A 280 24.34 14.51 15.71
CA TYR A 280 23.99 14.45 17.13
C TYR A 280 24.70 15.53 17.95
N ALA A 281 25.97 15.83 17.65
CA ALA A 281 26.70 16.90 18.31
C ALA A 281 26.09 18.29 18.02
N LEU A 282 25.68 18.55 16.77
CA LEU A 282 25.01 19.79 16.39
C LEU A 282 23.64 19.94 17.07
N GLU A 283 22.90 18.85 17.25
CA GLU A 283 21.63 18.87 17.97
C GLU A 283 21.85 19.12 19.47
N ALA A 284 22.89 18.51 20.07
CA ALA A 284 23.26 18.78 21.46
C ALA A 284 23.67 20.24 21.68
N GLN A 285 24.40 20.83 20.72
CA GLN A 285 24.81 22.23 20.76
C GLN A 285 23.61 23.20 20.74
N GLN A 286 22.57 22.87 19.95
CA GLN A 286 21.36 23.68 19.86
C GLN A 286 20.59 23.75 21.19
N LEU A 287 20.72 22.71 22.03
CA LEU A 287 20.08 22.67 23.35
C LEU A 287 20.74 23.61 24.36
N ASN A 288 21.91 24.21 24.03
CA ASN A 288 22.63 25.18 24.86
C ASN A 288 22.72 24.76 26.33
N ALA A 289 23.01 23.48 26.57
CA ALA A 289 23.15 22.93 27.91
C ALA A 289 24.44 23.42 28.57
N SER A 290 24.39 23.66 29.87
CA SER A 290 25.59 23.94 30.67
C SER A 290 26.30 22.64 31.02
N TYR A 291 27.52 22.48 30.53
CA TYR A 291 28.37 21.31 30.77
C TYR A 291 29.32 21.56 31.93
N GLU A 292 29.61 20.53 32.72
CA GLU A 292 30.64 20.56 33.75
C GLU A 292 32.02 20.19 33.18
N LEU A 293 33.09 20.48 33.93
CA LEU A 293 34.48 20.37 33.47
C LEU A 293 34.90 18.97 32.97
N PHE A 294 34.21 17.92 33.40
CA PHE A 294 34.49 16.53 33.04
C PHE A 294 33.41 15.90 32.15
N GLU A 295 32.42 16.70 31.72
CA GLU A 295 31.37 16.22 30.82
C GLU A 295 31.83 16.34 29.36
N ASP A 296 31.39 15.40 28.54
CA ASP A 296 31.58 15.49 27.09
C ASP A 296 30.85 16.73 26.58
N THR A 297 31.50 17.45 25.66
CA THR A 297 30.96 18.66 25.04
C THR A 297 30.76 18.44 23.53
N PRO A 298 29.77 19.11 22.91
CA PRO A 298 29.58 19.05 21.46
C PRO A 298 30.84 19.38 20.68
N GLU A 299 31.62 20.34 21.17
CA GLU A 299 32.88 20.77 20.58
C GLU A 299 33.92 19.66 20.53
N TYR A 300 33.98 18.79 21.54
CA TYR A 300 34.91 17.65 21.56
C TYR A 300 34.52 16.60 20.52
N VAL A 301 33.22 16.30 20.41
CA VAL A 301 32.70 15.32 19.45
C VAL A 301 32.86 15.79 18.01
N LEU A 302 32.73 17.10 17.74
CA LEU A 302 32.95 17.68 16.42
C LEU A 302 34.42 17.74 16.01
N ALA A 303 35.35 17.56 16.95
CA ALA A 303 36.79 17.60 16.71
C ALA A 303 37.43 16.23 16.43
N GLU A 304 36.69 15.13 16.59
CA GLU A 304 37.09 13.75 16.26
C GLU A 304 36.84 13.42 14.78
#